data_AF-A0A0K8RP57-F1
#
_entry.id   AF-A0A0K8RP57-F1
#
_cell.length_a   1.000
_cell.length_b   1.000
_cell.length_c   1.000
_cell.angle_alpha   90.00
_cell.angle_beta   90.00
_cell.angle_gamma   90.00
#
_symmetry.space_group_name_H-M   'P 1'
#
loop_
_entity.id
_entity.type
_entity.pdbx_description
1 polymer ?
#
loop_
_entity_poly.entity_id
_entity_poly.type
_entity_poly.pdbx_seq_one_letter_code
_entity_poly.pdbx_strand_id
1 'polypeptide(L)'
;RILLLLAALVLACLAVGSANQIQGKQQPENGCPKVSKATFQRLNQSSADPPHRPSVGLGEICKKYGTTDGLCIGNPGLASLKCRLCCACSGGAEITYFDTTAPDGFPCKRKGNDQCNAQGKCEAKLLQKPREVA
;
A
#
# COMPACT_ATOMS: atom_id res chain seq x y z
N ARG A 1 -22.46 17.38 39.36
CA ARG A 1 -22.61 16.27 38.37
C ARG A 1 -22.52 16.79 36.93
N ILE A 2 -21.58 17.69 36.62
CA ILE A 2 -21.39 18.26 35.27
C ILE A 2 -20.02 17.84 34.71
N LEU A 3 -19.03 17.62 35.59
CA LEU A 3 -17.68 17.15 35.24
C LEU A 3 -17.66 15.80 34.50
N LEU A 4 -18.62 14.90 34.75
CA LEU A 4 -18.68 13.59 34.09
C LEU A 4 -19.17 13.67 32.63
N LEU A 5 -19.94 14.71 32.27
CA LEU A 5 -20.46 14.89 30.91
C LEU A 5 -19.37 15.38 29.95
N LEU A 6 -18.40 16.17 30.44
CA LEU A 6 -17.28 16.63 29.63
C LEU A 6 -16.28 15.51 29.31
N ALA A 7 -16.09 14.54 30.20
CA ALA A 7 -15.16 13.42 29.98
C ALA A 7 -15.60 12.52 28.81
N ALA A 8 -16.91 12.32 28.62
CA ALA A 8 -17.44 11.53 27.51
C ALA A 8 -17.20 12.19 26.13
N LEU A 9 -17.17 13.53 26.07
CA LEU A 9 -16.97 14.27 24.82
C LEU A 9 -15.53 14.15 24.30
N VAL A 10 -14.55 14.02 25.18
CA VAL A 10 -13.12 13.87 24.81
C VAL A 10 -12.84 12.48 24.23
N LEU A 11 -13.50 11.42 24.73
CA LEU A 11 -13.35 10.04 24.23
C LEU A 11 -13.89 9.88 22.80
N ALA A 12 -14.90 10.64 22.39
CA ALA A 12 -15.47 10.58 21.04
C ALA A 12 -14.58 11.23 19.97
N CYS A 13 -13.72 12.19 20.33
CA CYS A 13 -12.85 12.90 19.37
C CYS A 13 -11.51 12.21 19.10
N LEU A 14 -11.10 11.23 19.91
CA LEU A 14 -9.83 10.49 19.70
C LEU A 14 -9.97 9.31 18.73
N ALA A 15 -11.19 8.95 18.33
CA ALA A 15 -11.47 7.81 17.44
C ALA A 15 -11.46 8.18 15.94
N VAL A 16 -11.43 9.47 15.57
CA VAL A 16 -11.58 9.93 14.17
C VAL A 16 -10.27 9.85 13.38
N GLY A 17 -9.12 9.63 14.02
CA GLY A 17 -7.81 9.61 13.36
C GLY A 17 -7.38 8.28 12.74
N SER A 18 -8.07 7.15 13.01
CA SER A 18 -7.51 5.80 12.77
C SER A 18 -8.40 4.86 11.95
N ALA A 19 -9.32 5.40 11.14
CA ALA A 19 -10.27 4.56 10.39
C ALA A 19 -9.68 3.91 9.12
N ASN A 20 -8.50 4.33 8.65
CA ASN A 20 -7.93 3.88 7.37
C ASN A 20 -6.64 3.06 7.51
N GLN A 21 -6.21 2.74 8.73
CA GLN A 21 -5.01 1.94 8.92
C GLN A 21 -5.33 0.44 8.87
N ILE A 22 -4.61 -0.29 8.02
CA ILE A 22 -4.71 -1.73 7.84
C ILE A 22 -3.74 -2.39 8.82
N GLN A 23 -4.28 -3.17 9.75
CA GLN A 23 -3.45 -3.99 10.64
C GLN A 23 -2.65 -5.02 9.84
N GLY A 24 -1.33 -4.97 9.98
CA GLY A 24 -0.43 -5.92 9.35
C GLY A 24 -0.42 -7.30 10.02
N LYS A 25 0.01 -8.32 9.27
CA LYS A 25 0.21 -9.71 9.70
C LYS A 25 1.70 -10.07 9.64
N GLN A 26 2.11 -11.14 10.33
CA GLN A 26 3.52 -11.58 10.31
C GLN A 26 3.91 -12.37 9.04
N GLN A 27 2.91 -12.78 8.25
CA GLN A 27 3.10 -13.54 7.02
C GLN A 27 2.39 -12.84 5.84
N PRO A 28 2.97 -12.88 4.63
CA PRO A 28 2.32 -12.35 3.45
C PRO A 28 1.10 -13.20 3.05
N GLU A 29 0.10 -12.54 2.48
CA GLU A 29 -1.03 -13.20 1.84
C GLU A 29 -0.62 -13.96 0.58
N ASN A 30 -1.47 -14.90 0.13
CA ASN A 30 -1.21 -15.69 -1.06
C ASN A 30 -0.96 -14.81 -2.31
N GLY A 31 0.17 -15.06 -2.98
CA GLY A 31 0.61 -14.33 -4.18
C GLY A 31 1.52 -13.13 -3.89
N CYS A 32 1.76 -12.81 -2.63
CA CYS A 32 2.70 -11.79 -2.19
C CYS A 32 4.07 -12.40 -1.85
N PRO A 33 5.18 -11.81 -2.33
CA PRO A 33 6.51 -12.35 -2.05
C PRO A 33 6.91 -12.05 -0.61
N LYS A 34 7.53 -13.04 0.05
CA LYS A 34 8.18 -12.84 1.34
C LYS A 34 9.44 -12.00 1.15
N VAL A 35 9.68 -11.08 2.07
CA VAL A 35 10.86 -10.21 2.06
C VAL A 35 11.71 -10.46 3.29
N SER A 36 13.01 -10.18 3.18
CA SER A 36 13.96 -10.41 4.27
C SER A 36 14.25 -9.14 5.04
N LYS A 37 14.65 -9.28 6.32
CA LYS A 37 15.11 -8.15 7.13
C LYS A 37 16.32 -7.45 6.50
N ALA A 38 17.20 -8.21 5.85
CA ALA A 38 18.36 -7.68 5.14
C ALA A 38 17.97 -6.70 4.01
N THR A 39 16.81 -6.89 3.37
CA THR A 39 16.29 -5.95 2.36
C THR A 39 16.07 -4.57 2.96
N PHE A 40 15.41 -4.49 4.12
CA PHE A 40 15.17 -3.24 4.82
C PHE A 40 16.45 -2.62 5.38
N GLN A 41 17.38 -3.44 5.88
CA GLN A 41 18.69 -2.96 6.35
C GLN A 41 19.47 -2.26 5.24
N ARG A 42 19.54 -2.86 4.04
CA ARG A 42 20.21 -2.26 2.88
C ARG A 42 19.53 -0.95 2.46
N LEU A 43 18.20 -0.93 2.41
CA LEU A 43 17.46 0.28 2.06
C LEU A 43 17.69 1.41 3.09
N ASN A 44 17.76 1.07 4.38
CA ASN A 44 18.04 2.04 5.43
C ASN A 44 19.48 2.59 5.35
N GLN A 45 20.46 1.74 5.01
CA GLN A 45 21.84 2.16 4.75
C GLN A 45 21.95 3.08 3.53
N SER A 46 21.11 2.88 2.52
CA SER A 46 21.02 3.73 1.34
C SER A 46 20.04 4.91 1.51
N SER A 47 19.63 5.27 2.73
CA SER A 47 18.60 6.32 2.94
C SER A 47 19.00 7.71 2.43
N ALA A 48 20.31 8.00 2.34
CA ALA A 48 20.82 9.24 1.75
C ALA A 48 20.73 9.27 0.20
N ASP A 49 20.67 8.10 -0.44
CA ASP A 49 20.46 7.93 -1.88
C ASP A 49 19.64 6.65 -2.13
N PRO A 50 18.31 6.72 -1.93
CA PRO A 50 17.46 5.54 -2.00
C PRO A 50 17.52 4.94 -3.40
N PRO A 51 17.76 3.63 -3.56
CA PRO A 51 17.82 3.04 -4.88
C PRO A 51 16.47 3.26 -5.58
N HIS A 52 16.49 3.84 -6.79
CA HIS A 52 15.32 4.08 -7.64
C HIS A 52 14.69 2.77 -8.12
N ARG A 53 14.09 2.03 -7.19
CA ARG A 53 13.44 0.75 -7.43
C ARG A 53 11.93 0.98 -7.40
N PRO A 54 11.18 0.45 -8.39
CA PRO A 54 9.72 0.52 -8.39
C PRO A 54 9.09 0.06 -7.07
N SER A 55 9.70 -0.91 -6.39
CA SER A 55 9.23 -1.41 -5.09
C SER A 55 9.33 -0.39 -3.94
N VAL A 56 10.28 0.54 -3.99
CA VAL A 56 10.41 1.62 -2.99
C VAL A 56 9.35 2.68 -3.25
N GLY A 57 9.13 3.07 -4.51
CA GLY A 57 8.05 3.99 -4.88
C GLY A 57 6.66 3.45 -4.51
N LEU A 58 6.41 2.15 -4.75
CA LEU A 58 5.19 1.49 -4.28
C LEU A 58 5.13 1.37 -2.75
N GLY A 59 6.28 1.37 -2.07
CA GLY A 59 6.38 1.40 -0.62
C GLY A 59 5.81 2.69 0.00
N GLU A 60 5.98 3.83 -0.67
CA GLU A 60 5.39 5.10 -0.22
C GLU A 60 3.86 5.11 -0.31
N ILE A 61 3.28 4.34 -1.24
CA ILE A 61 1.83 4.11 -1.28
C ILE A 61 1.42 3.28 -0.06
N CYS A 62 2.16 2.20 0.23
CA CYS A 62 1.90 1.35 1.39
C CYS A 62 1.92 2.12 2.73
N LYS A 63 2.85 3.06 2.93
CA LYS A 63 2.96 3.86 4.16
C LYS A 63 1.69 4.62 4.52
N LYS A 64 0.88 5.01 3.53
CA LYS A 64 -0.40 5.72 3.77
C LYS A 64 -1.46 4.84 4.43
N TYR A 65 -1.35 3.52 4.29
CA TYR A 65 -2.33 2.55 4.75
C TYR A 65 -1.81 1.67 5.88
N GLY A 66 -0.50 1.60 6.08
CA GLY A 66 0.09 0.80 7.15
C GLY A 66 -0.09 1.44 8.53
N THR A 67 -0.04 0.60 9.57
CA THR A 67 -0.04 1.03 10.97
C THR A 67 1.34 1.41 11.50
N THR A 68 2.38 1.27 10.67
CA THR A 68 3.78 1.38 11.09
C THR A 68 4.44 2.55 10.37
N ASP A 69 5.03 3.48 11.12
CA ASP A 69 5.81 4.63 10.60
C ASP A 69 7.16 4.24 9.97
N GLY A 70 7.37 2.95 9.72
CA GLY A 70 8.61 2.37 9.27
C GLY A 70 8.81 2.41 7.76
N LEU A 71 9.92 1.82 7.33
CA LEU A 71 10.21 1.67 5.91
C LEU A 71 9.30 0.60 5.31
N CYS A 72 8.62 0.93 4.21
CA CYS A 72 7.78 -0.01 3.48
C CYS A 72 8.32 -0.28 2.09
N ILE A 73 8.01 -1.47 1.58
CA ILE A 73 8.19 -1.84 0.18
C ILE A 73 6.85 -2.37 -0.35
N GLY A 74 6.51 -1.92 -1.55
CA GLY A 74 5.37 -2.43 -2.29
C GLY A 74 5.83 -3.43 -3.35
N ASN A 75 5.11 -4.53 -3.49
CA ASN A 75 5.33 -5.49 -4.56
C ASN A 75 3.99 -5.93 -5.15
N PRO A 76 3.75 -5.76 -6.45
CA PRO A 76 2.52 -6.22 -7.07
C PRO A 76 2.41 -7.75 -7.12
N GLY A 77 3.52 -8.49 -7.15
CA GLY A 77 3.56 -9.95 -7.24
C GLY A 77 2.59 -10.53 -8.27
N LEU A 78 2.02 -11.69 -7.97
CA LEU A 78 0.83 -12.21 -8.68
C LEU A 78 -0.47 -11.53 -8.23
N ALA A 79 -0.42 -10.73 -7.15
CA ALA A 79 -1.57 -10.03 -6.58
C ALA A 79 -2.11 -8.92 -7.50
N SER A 80 -1.27 -8.38 -8.38
CA SER A 80 -1.64 -7.47 -9.47
C SER A 80 -2.77 -8.00 -10.37
N LEU A 81 -2.86 -9.33 -10.55
CA LEU A 81 -3.95 -9.96 -11.31
C LEU A 81 -5.34 -9.75 -10.69
N LYS A 82 -5.37 -9.33 -9.42
CA LYS A 82 -6.58 -8.96 -8.67
C LYS A 82 -6.55 -7.49 -8.26
N CYS A 83 -5.70 -6.68 -8.89
CA CYS A 83 -5.51 -5.27 -8.55
C CYS A 83 -5.19 -5.02 -7.08
N ARG A 84 -4.40 -5.92 -6.49
CA ARG A 84 -3.84 -5.77 -5.15
C ARG A 84 -2.36 -5.42 -5.22
N LEU A 85 -1.92 -4.59 -4.29
CA LEU A 85 -0.53 -4.28 -4.00
C LEU A 85 -0.16 -4.92 -2.67
N CYS A 86 0.84 -5.80 -2.69
CA CYS A 86 1.38 -6.37 -1.46
C CYS A 86 2.30 -5.37 -0.79
N CYS A 87 2.08 -5.11 0.49
CA CYS A 87 2.88 -4.23 1.30
C CYS A 87 3.64 -5.03 2.34
N ALA A 88 4.93 -4.74 2.49
CA ALA A 88 5.74 -5.21 3.60
C ALA A 88 6.43 -4.01 4.24
N CYS A 89 6.22 -3.81 5.52
CA CYS A 89 6.76 -2.69 6.29
C CYS A 89 7.58 -3.19 7.46
N SER A 90 8.65 -2.46 7.78
CA SER A 90 9.47 -2.71 8.97
C SER A 90 9.69 -1.40 9.73
N GLY A 91 9.21 -1.35 10.96
CA GLY A 91 9.51 -0.31 11.94
C GLY A 91 10.69 -0.65 12.85
N GLY A 92 11.45 -1.71 12.54
CA GLY A 92 12.54 -2.17 13.40
C GLY A 92 12.85 -3.66 13.21
N ALA A 93 12.57 -4.48 14.22
CA ALA A 93 12.92 -5.89 14.20
C ALA A 93 11.95 -6.76 13.41
N GLU A 94 10.67 -6.38 13.36
CA GLU A 94 9.59 -7.16 12.78
C GLU A 94 9.14 -6.60 11.43
N ILE A 95 8.75 -7.52 10.54
CA ILE A 95 8.16 -7.20 9.25
C ILE A 95 6.68 -7.51 9.33
N THR A 96 5.86 -6.50 9.04
CA THR A 96 4.41 -6.62 8.94
C THR A 96 3.97 -6.58 7.49
N TYR A 97 3.01 -7.43 7.13
CA TYR A 97 2.48 -7.59 5.79
C TYR A 97 1.00 -7.21 5.73
N PHE A 98 0.58 -6.54 4.67
CA PHE A 98 -0.83 -6.28 4.39
C PHE A 98 -1.02 -6.05 2.89
N ASP A 99 -2.27 -6.09 2.44
CA ASP A 99 -2.65 -5.79 1.07
C ASP A 99 -3.34 -4.43 1.01
N THR A 100 -3.10 -3.69 -0.06
CA THR A 100 -3.89 -2.52 -0.43
C THR A 100 -4.27 -2.59 -1.91
N THR A 101 -5.04 -1.62 -2.41
CA THR A 101 -5.39 -1.54 -3.82
C THR A 101 -4.16 -1.13 -4.65
N ALA A 102 -3.95 -1.81 -5.78
CA ALA A 102 -2.92 -1.42 -6.73
C ALA A 102 -3.21 -0.04 -7.33
N PRO A 103 -2.19 0.77 -7.68
CA PRO A 103 -2.41 2.08 -8.27
C PRO A 103 -3.26 2.04 -9.54
N ASP A 104 -3.98 3.13 -9.80
CA ASP A 104 -4.69 3.31 -11.07
C ASP A 104 -3.70 3.21 -12.25
N GLY A 105 -4.10 2.52 -13.32
CA GLY A 105 -3.25 2.24 -14.48
C GLY A 105 -2.29 1.06 -14.31
N PHE A 106 -2.21 0.42 -13.14
CA PHE A 106 -1.29 -0.70 -12.92
C PHE A 106 -1.71 -1.95 -13.73
N PRO A 107 -0.79 -2.67 -14.41
CA PRO A 107 -1.16 -3.84 -15.20
C PRO A 107 -1.80 -4.95 -14.35
N CYS A 108 -2.93 -5.51 -14.82
CA CYS A 108 -3.69 -6.53 -14.09
C CYS A 108 -3.95 -7.82 -14.87
N LYS A 109 -3.31 -7.99 -16.03
CA LYS A 109 -3.27 -9.26 -16.77
C LYS A 109 -1.84 -9.60 -17.17
N ARG A 110 -1.56 -10.89 -17.33
CA ARG A 110 -0.26 -11.38 -17.86
C ARG A 110 -0.06 -11.02 -19.33
N LYS A 111 -1.14 -10.86 -20.09
CA LYS A 111 -1.15 -10.48 -21.51
C LYS A 111 -2.28 -9.49 -21.75
N GLY A 112 -2.06 -8.53 -22.65
CA GLY A 112 -3.00 -7.45 -22.95
C GLY A 112 -2.68 -6.17 -22.20
N ASN A 113 -3.54 -5.17 -22.36
CA ASN A 113 -3.33 -3.80 -21.85
C ASN A 113 -4.26 -3.47 -20.69
N ASP A 114 -4.90 -4.46 -20.07
CA ASP A 114 -5.85 -4.23 -18.98
C ASP A 114 -5.14 -3.68 -17.75
N GLN A 115 -5.79 -2.72 -17.10
CA GLN A 115 -5.24 -1.94 -16.01
C GLN A 115 -6.20 -1.90 -14.83
N CYS A 116 -5.63 -1.76 -13.64
CA CYS A 116 -6.38 -1.48 -12.43
C CYS A 116 -6.97 -0.09 -12.49
N ASN A 117 -8.24 0.03 -12.09
CA ASN A 117 -8.87 1.32 -11.85
C ASN A 117 -8.78 1.72 -10.37
N ALA A 118 -9.17 2.96 -10.05
CA ALA A 118 -9.21 3.47 -8.67
C ALA A 118 -10.14 2.67 -7.72
N GLN A 119 -11.04 1.84 -8.23
CA GLN A 119 -11.91 0.95 -7.44
C GLN A 119 -11.27 -0.42 -7.16
N GLY A 120 -10.04 -0.66 -7.62
CA GLY A 120 -9.36 -1.95 -7.51
C GLY A 120 -9.93 -3.03 -8.42
N LYS A 121 -10.52 -2.64 -9.56
CA LYS A 121 -10.99 -3.57 -10.59
C LYS A 121 -10.05 -3.58 -11.78
N CYS A 122 -9.88 -4.74 -12.38
CA CYS A 122 -9.13 -4.91 -13.62
C CYS A 122 -10.04 -4.64 -14.81
N GLU A 123 -9.74 -3.62 -15.59
CA GLU A 123 -10.56 -3.17 -16.72
C GLU A 123 -9.72 -3.05 -17.99
N ALA A 124 -10.37 -3.24 -19.14
CA ALA A 124 -9.74 -2.99 -20.42
C ALA A 124 -9.33 -1.53 -20.49
N LYS A 125 -8.06 -1.25 -20.79
CA LYS A 125 -7.61 0.12 -21.03
C LYS A 125 -8.39 0.66 -22.21
N LEU A 126 -9.28 1.62 -21.94
CA LEU A 126 -9.90 2.41 -22.99
C LEU A 126 -8.77 3.11 -23.72
N LEU A 127 -8.44 2.63 -24.92
CA LEU A 127 -7.68 3.41 -25.88
C LEU A 127 -8.48 4.70 -26.05
N GLN A 128 -8.00 5.81 -25.49
CA GLN A 128 -8.54 7.12 -25.84
C GLN A 128 -8.49 7.18 -27.36
N LYS A 129 -9.66 7.10 -28.01
CA LYS A 129 -9.75 7.40 -29.43
C LYS A 129 -9.10 8.77 -29.61
N PRO A 130 -8.21 8.95 -30.60
CA PRO A 130 -7.67 10.28 -30.87
C PRO A 130 -8.86 11.24 -31.01
N ARG A 131 -8.78 12.35 -30.28
CA ARG A 131 -9.75 13.43 -30.35
C ARG A 131 -9.78 13.88 -31.81
N GLU A 132 -10.82 13.52 -32.56
CA GLU A 132 -11.07 14.15 -33.86
C GLU A 132 -11.25 15.64 -33.57
N VAL A 133 -10.23 16.41 -33.93
CA VAL A 133 -10.33 17.86 -34.00
C VAL A 133 -11.09 18.11 -35.31
N ALA A 134 -12.38 18.40 -35.17
CA ALA A 134 -13.21 18.90 -36.25
C ALA A 134 -12.78 20.31 -36.67
#